data_AF-A0A7C5HWQ5-F1
#
_entry.id   AF-A0A7C5HWQ5-F1
#
_cell.length_a   1.000
_cell.length_b   1.000
_cell.length_c   1.000
_cell.angle_alpha   90.00
_cell.angle_beta   90.00
_cell.angle_gamma   90.00
#
_symmetry.space_group_name_H-M   'P 1'
#
loop_
_entity.id
_entity.type
_entity.pdbx_description
1 polymer ?
#
loop_
_entity_poly.entity_id
_entity_poly.type
_entity_poly.pdbx_seq_one_letter_code
_entity_poly.pdbx_strand_id
1 'polypeptide(L)'
;ALAAPEHYLHDHIWNHIIKKHILRVFLWTLGALLFVDLGLQAWHLESFVHQNMIWILVVAALVGMIPESGPHLVFVMMYAKGMIPFSVLLTTSFIQDGHGMLPMLSYSLKDSVLIKIFNLVFGLGIGSILFMLGF
;
A
#
# COMPACT_ATOMS: atom_id res chain seq x y z
N ALA A 1 -13.07 5.93 35.97
CA ALA A 1 -12.29 5.35 34.86
C ALA A 1 -13.27 4.80 33.83
N LEU A 2 -13.27 5.35 32.60
CA LEU A 2 -14.15 4.93 31.51
C LEU A 2 -13.61 3.63 30.89
N ALA A 3 -13.89 2.48 31.53
CA ALA A 3 -13.63 1.18 30.92
C ALA A 3 -14.85 0.77 30.09
N ALA A 4 -14.62 0.26 28.87
CA ALA A 4 -15.69 -0.30 28.04
C ALA A 4 -16.36 -1.48 28.77
N PRO A 5 -17.68 -1.74 28.54
CA PRO A 5 -18.40 -2.83 29.20
C PRO A 5 -17.71 -4.19 28.98
N GLU A 6 -17.65 -5.06 29.99
CA GLU A 6 -17.04 -6.39 29.89
C GLU A 6 -17.61 -7.21 28.72
N HIS A 7 -18.92 -7.12 28.49
CA HIS A 7 -19.58 -7.77 27.36
C HIS A 7 -19.04 -7.31 26.00
N TYR A 8 -18.76 -6.01 25.85
CA TYR A 8 -18.17 -5.47 24.62
C TYR A 8 -16.74 -5.99 24.41
N LEU A 9 -15.94 -6.05 25.48
CA LEU A 9 -14.58 -6.58 25.42
C LEU A 9 -14.56 -8.06 25.02
N HIS A 10 -15.43 -8.88 25.62
CA HIS A 10 -15.43 -10.32 25.40
C HIS A 10 -16.06 -10.72 24.05
N ASP A 11 -17.21 -10.14 23.69
CA ASP A 11 -17.94 -10.58 22.51
C ASP A 11 -17.51 -9.87 21.23
N HIS A 12 -17.23 -8.57 21.28
CA HIS A 12 -16.81 -7.83 20.09
C HIS A 12 -15.30 -7.87 19.89
N ILE A 13 -14.48 -7.57 20.90
CA ILE A 13 -13.02 -7.56 20.70
C ILE A 13 -12.49 -8.99 20.61
N TRP A 14 -12.75 -9.82 21.61
CA TRP A 14 -12.16 -11.16 21.66
C TRP A 14 -12.79 -12.14 20.67
N ASN A 15 -14.11 -12.36 20.74
CA ASN A 15 -14.77 -13.38 19.93
C ASN A 15 -14.91 -12.99 18.43
N HIS A 16 -14.99 -11.69 18.11
CA HIS A 16 -15.17 -11.22 16.74
C HIS A 16 -13.86 -10.70 16.11
N ILE A 17 -13.20 -9.71 16.71
CA ILE A 17 -12.00 -9.11 16.10
C ILE A 17 -10.82 -10.09 16.18
N ILE A 18 -10.43 -10.54 17.37
CA ILE A 18 -9.21 -11.33 17.56
C ILE A 18 -9.35 -12.72 16.93
N LYS A 19 -10.39 -13.48 17.31
CA LYS A 19 -10.53 -14.87 16.84
C LYS A 19 -10.87 -15.00 15.34
N LYS A 20 -11.54 -14.01 14.73
CA LYS A 20 -12.03 -14.14 13.34
C LYS A 20 -11.31 -13.20 12.37
N HIS A 21 -11.27 -11.90 12.66
CA HIS A 21 -10.74 -10.92 11.71
C HIS A 21 -9.21 -10.91 11.69
N ILE A 22 -8.54 -10.88 12.85
CA ILE A 22 -7.08 -10.77 12.90
C ILE A 22 -6.43 -11.95 12.17
N LEU A 23 -6.87 -13.19 12.42
CA LEU A 23 -6.27 -14.36 11.76
C LEU A 23 -6.44 -14.31 10.25
N ARG A 24 -7.62 -13.88 9.76
CA ARG A 24 -7.88 -13.76 8.32
C ARG A 24 -7.01 -12.69 7.68
N VAL A 25 -6.93 -11.50 8.28
CA VAL A 25 -6.08 -10.40 7.78
C VAL A 25 -4.62 -10.82 7.82
N PHE A 26 -4.17 -11.43 8.91
CA PHE A 26 -2.81 -11.95 9.05
C PHE A 26 -2.47 -12.95 7.95
N LEU A 27 -3.29 -13.98 7.73
CA LEU A 27 -3.05 -14.99 6.70
C LEU A 27 -3.07 -14.38 5.30
N TRP A 28 -3.96 -13.41 5.05
CA TRP A 28 -4.01 -12.72 3.77
C TRP A 28 -2.76 -11.85 3.54
N THR A 29 -2.34 -11.05 4.53
CA THR A 29 -1.12 -10.24 4.45
C THR A 29 0.12 -11.12 4.32
N LEU A 30 0.23 -12.20 5.12
CA LEU A 30 1.31 -13.16 5.03
C LEU A 30 1.36 -13.81 3.64
N GLY A 31 0.21 -14.26 3.13
CA GLY A 31 0.10 -14.84 1.79
C GLY A 31 0.50 -13.86 0.69
N ALA A 32 0.05 -12.60 0.77
CA ALA A 32 0.43 -11.55 -0.17
C ALA A 32 1.94 -11.28 -0.13
N LEU A 33 2.52 -11.14 1.07
CA LEU A 33 3.96 -10.92 1.24
C LEU A 33 4.78 -12.11 0.71
N LEU A 34 4.36 -13.35 0.99
CA LEU A 34 5.02 -14.55 0.46
C LEU A 34 4.92 -14.60 -1.08
N PHE A 35 3.76 -14.32 -1.65
CA PHE A 35 3.57 -14.29 -3.10
C PHE A 35 4.49 -13.27 -3.77
N VAL A 36 4.55 -12.05 -3.20
CA VAL A 36 5.44 -10.98 -3.66
C VAL A 36 6.90 -11.40 -3.52
N ASP A 37 7.28 -11.95 -2.37
CA ASP A 37 8.66 -12.37 -2.08
C ASP A 37 9.14 -13.42 -3.07
N LEU A 38 8.34 -14.46 -3.30
CA LEU A 38 8.63 -15.54 -4.25
C LEU A 38 8.66 -15.02 -5.70
N GLY A 39 7.73 -14.14 -6.06
CA GLY A 39 7.70 -13.53 -7.40
C GLY A 39 8.96 -12.70 -7.70
N LEU A 40 9.42 -11.92 -6.72
CA LEU A 40 10.65 -11.14 -6.84
C LEU A 40 11.90 -12.03 -6.98
N GLN A 41 11.94 -13.17 -6.27
CA GLN A 41 13.06 -14.12 -6.35
C GLN A 41 13.11 -14.86 -7.70
N ALA A 42 11.96 -15.22 -8.28
CA ALA A 42 11.90 -16.01 -9.51
C ALA A 42 12.38 -15.27 -10.76
N TRP A 43 12.31 -13.93 -10.80
CA TRP A 43 12.52 -13.14 -12.01
C TRP A 43 13.82 -12.34 -12.09
N HIS A 44 14.75 -12.44 -11.13
CA HIS A 44 15.98 -11.61 -11.08
C HIS A 44 15.71 -10.11 -11.31
N LEU A 45 14.60 -9.61 -10.72
CA LEU A 45 14.03 -8.30 -11.03
C LEU A 45 14.92 -7.12 -10.63
N GLU A 46 15.86 -7.34 -9.72
CA GLU A 46 16.77 -6.33 -9.17
C GLU A 46 17.51 -5.54 -10.26
N SER A 47 18.15 -6.24 -11.19
CA SER A 47 18.89 -5.61 -12.30
C SER A 47 18.00 -4.74 -13.19
N PHE A 48 16.79 -5.23 -13.49
CA PHE A 48 15.81 -4.51 -14.30
C PHE A 48 15.31 -3.25 -13.58
N VAL A 49 15.03 -3.36 -12.28
CA VAL A 49 14.56 -2.24 -11.44
C VAL A 49 15.62 -1.13 -11.39
N HIS A 50 16.89 -1.47 -11.16
CA HIS A 50 17.96 -0.48 -11.09
C HIS A 50 18.17 0.26 -12.41
N GLN A 51 18.02 -0.42 -13.55
CA GLN A 51 18.18 0.20 -14.88
C GLN A 51 16.98 1.07 -15.28
N ASN A 52 15.80 0.84 -14.70
CA ASN A 52 14.55 1.47 -15.11
C ASN A 52 13.88 2.26 -13.97
N MET A 53 14.66 2.82 -13.03
CA MET A 53 14.12 3.38 -11.79
C MET A 53 13.05 4.47 -11.98
N ILE A 54 13.19 5.32 -13.01
CA ILE A 54 12.19 6.33 -13.36
C ILE A 54 10.86 5.66 -13.76
N TRP A 55 10.91 4.58 -14.52
CA TRP A 55 9.70 3.82 -14.86
C TRP A 55 9.11 3.13 -13.64
N ILE A 56 9.94 2.64 -12.71
CA ILE A 56 9.48 2.07 -11.45
C ILE A 56 8.74 3.12 -10.60
N LEU A 57 9.22 4.38 -10.56
CA LEU A 57 8.52 5.48 -9.91
C LEU A 57 7.13 5.74 -10.53
N VAL A 58 7.05 5.76 -11.85
CA VAL A 58 5.77 5.93 -12.57
C VAL A 58 4.82 4.75 -12.29
N VAL A 59 5.33 3.53 -12.36
CA VAL A 59 4.54 2.32 -12.05
C VAL A 59 4.07 2.34 -10.59
N ALA A 60 4.91 2.76 -9.65
CA ALA A 60 4.54 2.91 -8.24
C ALA A 60 3.38 3.89 -8.05
N ALA A 61 3.38 4.99 -8.79
CA ALA A 61 2.28 5.95 -8.79
C ALA A 61 0.99 5.38 -9.37
N LEU A 62 1.07 4.67 -10.50
CA LEU A 62 -0.09 4.03 -11.13
C LEU A 62 -0.67 2.92 -10.26
N VAL A 63 0.16 2.07 -9.67
CA VAL A 63 -0.27 1.01 -8.76
C VAL A 63 -0.90 1.60 -7.50
N GLY A 64 -0.38 2.71 -6.98
CA GLY A 64 -0.99 3.44 -5.86
C GLY A 64 -2.42 3.93 -6.15
N MET A 65 -2.81 4.09 -7.42
CA MET A 65 -4.19 4.45 -7.75
C MET A 65 -5.20 3.32 -7.48
N ILE A 66 -4.74 2.07 -7.39
CA ILE A 66 -5.61 0.93 -7.08
C ILE A 66 -6.12 1.10 -5.63
N PRO A 67 -7.45 1.11 -5.39
CA PRO A 67 -8.04 1.32 -4.07
C PRO A 67 -7.96 0.05 -3.20
N GLU A 68 -6.74 -0.43 -2.98
CA GLU A 68 -6.44 -1.68 -2.27
C GLU A 68 -5.00 -1.66 -1.72
N SER A 69 -4.76 -2.30 -0.58
CA SER A 69 -3.45 -2.29 0.08
C SER A 69 -2.47 -3.36 -0.41
N GLY A 70 -2.94 -4.43 -1.07
CA GLY A 70 -2.12 -5.56 -1.51
C GLY A 70 -1.03 -5.17 -2.53
N PRO A 71 -1.37 -4.54 -3.67
CA PRO A 71 -0.42 -4.14 -4.69
C PRO A 71 0.68 -3.22 -4.15
N HIS A 72 0.36 -2.42 -3.14
CA HIS A 72 1.32 -1.55 -2.48
C HIS A 72 2.42 -2.32 -1.70
N LEU A 73 2.10 -3.50 -1.13
CA LEU A 73 3.06 -4.33 -0.40
C LEU A 73 4.25 -4.75 -1.27
N VAL A 74 4.09 -4.79 -2.59
CA VAL A 74 5.20 -5.03 -3.54
C VAL A 74 6.32 -4.02 -3.31
N PHE A 75 5.99 -2.73 -3.25
CA PHE A 75 6.98 -1.67 -3.08
C PHE A 75 7.56 -1.64 -1.67
N VAL A 76 6.77 -1.99 -0.65
CA VAL A 76 7.28 -2.16 0.72
C VAL A 76 8.37 -3.23 0.76
N MET A 77 8.12 -4.38 0.13
CA MET A 77 9.10 -5.47 0.05
C MET A 77 10.31 -5.10 -0.80
N MET A 78 10.11 -4.41 -1.94
CA MET A 78 11.22 -3.93 -2.76
C MET A 78 12.11 -2.94 -2.01
N TYR A 79 11.53 -2.03 -1.23
CA TYR A 79 12.27 -1.08 -0.41
C TYR A 79 13.02 -1.78 0.72
N ALA A 80 12.36 -2.72 1.42
CA ALA A 80 12.98 -3.50 2.49
C ALA A 80 14.17 -4.33 2.01
N LYS A 81 14.16 -4.77 0.74
CA LYS A 81 15.27 -5.47 0.08
C LYS A 81 16.32 -4.54 -0.54
N GLY A 82 16.16 -3.22 -0.45
CA GLY A 82 17.08 -2.25 -1.05
C GLY A 82 16.99 -2.10 -2.57
N MET A 83 15.96 -2.64 -3.21
CA MET A 83 15.80 -2.58 -4.67
C MET A 83 15.30 -1.22 -5.15
N ILE A 84 14.53 -0.49 -4.34
CA ILE A 84 14.01 0.84 -4.68
C ILE A 84 14.39 1.86 -3.59
N PRO A 85 14.52 3.14 -3.96
CA PRO A 85 14.77 4.22 -3.00
C PRO A 85 13.49 4.61 -2.24
N PHE A 86 13.65 5.43 -1.19
CA PHE A 86 12.55 5.90 -0.35
C PHE A 86 11.57 6.75 -1.15
N SER A 87 12.03 7.53 -2.12
CA SER A 87 11.16 8.31 -3.02
C SER A 87 10.08 7.47 -3.71
N VAL A 88 10.44 6.28 -4.21
CA VAL A 88 9.49 5.37 -4.87
C VAL A 88 8.48 4.83 -3.87
N LEU A 89 8.94 4.37 -2.70
CA LEU A 89 8.06 3.91 -1.63
C LEU A 89 7.10 5.01 -1.17
N LEU A 90 7.59 6.23 -0.95
CA LEU A 90 6.78 7.36 -0.54
C LEU A 90 5.72 7.67 -1.59
N THR A 91 6.10 7.68 -2.88
CA THR A 91 5.18 7.97 -3.98
C THR A 91 3.96 7.05 -3.96
N THR A 92 4.18 5.73 -3.91
CA THR A 92 3.05 4.79 -3.83
C THR A 92 2.29 4.90 -2.50
N SER A 93 2.99 5.12 -1.38
CA SER A 93 2.37 5.25 -0.06
C SER A 93 1.44 6.45 0.04
N PHE A 94 1.82 7.55 -0.62
CA PHE A 94 1.04 8.80 -0.66
C PHE A 94 -0.20 8.66 -1.55
N ILE A 95 -0.07 7.93 -2.66
CA ILE A 95 -1.13 7.82 -3.67
C ILE A 95 -2.21 6.80 -3.27
N GLN A 96 -1.83 5.75 -2.54
CA GLN A 96 -2.80 4.75 -2.09
C GLN A 96 -3.74 5.31 -1.01
N ASP A 97 -5.02 4.99 -1.14
CA ASP A 97 -6.08 5.36 -0.18
C ASP A 97 -6.61 4.13 0.58
N GLY A 98 -6.06 2.96 0.27
CA GLY A 98 -6.55 1.66 0.76
C GLY A 98 -8.03 1.42 0.44
N HIS A 99 -8.67 0.59 1.26
CA HIS A 99 -10.07 0.22 1.10
C HIS A 99 -11.05 1.37 1.38
N GLY A 100 -10.61 2.47 2.01
CA GLY A 100 -11.45 3.63 2.29
C GLY A 100 -11.98 4.33 1.03
N MET A 101 -11.31 4.14 -0.10
CA MET A 101 -11.75 4.69 -1.39
C MET A 101 -12.91 3.89 -2.01
N LEU A 102 -13.11 2.62 -1.63
CA LEU A 102 -14.20 1.80 -2.20
C LEU A 102 -15.60 2.34 -1.84
N PRO A 103 -15.89 2.71 -0.57
CA PRO A 103 -17.13 3.40 -0.22
C PRO A 103 -17.29 4.75 -0.92
N MET A 104 -16.21 5.53 -1.04
CA MET A 104 -16.24 6.82 -1.73
C MET A 104 -16.60 6.66 -3.21
N LEU A 105 -16.04 5.65 -3.90
CA LEU A 105 -16.38 5.34 -5.28
C LEU A 105 -17.86 4.97 -5.44
N SER A 106 -18.43 4.27 -4.46
CA SER A 106 -19.86 3.95 -4.44
C SER A 106 -20.74 5.17 -4.17
N TYR A 107 -20.26 6.15 -3.41
CA TYR A 107 -21.02 7.35 -3.05
C TYR A 107 -20.94 8.44 -4.13
N SER A 108 -19.74 8.77 -4.59
CA SER A 108 -19.48 9.81 -5.59
C SER A 108 -18.23 9.48 -6.40
N LEU A 109 -18.44 9.09 -7.67
CA LEU A 109 -17.35 8.88 -8.62
C LEU A 109 -16.52 10.14 -8.84
N LYS A 110 -17.19 11.31 -8.90
CA LYS A 110 -16.52 12.60 -9.12
C LYS A 110 -15.54 12.92 -8.01
N ASP A 111 -15.97 12.80 -6.75
CA ASP A 111 -15.13 13.13 -5.61
C ASP A 111 -13.99 12.11 -5.45
N SER A 112 -14.27 10.84 -5.72
CA SER A 112 -13.25 9.78 -5.72
C SER A 112 -12.15 10.03 -6.74
N VAL A 113 -12.53 10.41 -7.98
CA VAL A 113 -11.57 10.76 -9.03
C VAL A 113 -10.79 12.02 -8.65
N LEU A 114 -11.44 13.03 -8.06
CA LEU A 114 -10.77 14.25 -7.63
C LEU A 114 -9.70 13.96 -6.57
N ILE A 115 -10.03 13.16 -5.55
CA ILE A 115 -9.08 12.74 -4.50
C ILE A 115 -7.92 11.96 -5.12
N LYS A 116 -8.22 11.01 -6.03
CA LYS A 116 -7.17 10.23 -6.71
C LYS A 116 -6.22 11.09 -7.54
N ILE A 117 -6.74 12.04 -8.30
CA ILE A 117 -5.91 12.97 -9.07
C ILE A 117 -5.08 13.84 -8.14
N PHE A 118 -5.68 14.36 -7.07
CA PHE A 118 -4.95 15.15 -6.07
C PHE A 118 -3.78 14.34 -5.47
N ASN A 119 -4.05 13.14 -4.97
CA ASN A 119 -3.02 12.28 -4.40
C ASN A 119 -1.95 11.90 -5.43
N LEU A 120 -2.35 11.58 -6.67
CA LEU A 120 -1.43 11.27 -7.77
C LEU A 120 -0.47 12.43 -8.04
N VAL A 121 -1.00 13.65 -8.20
CA VAL A 121 -0.20 14.83 -8.52
C VAL A 121 0.77 15.17 -7.40
N PHE A 122 0.30 15.21 -6.15
CA PHE A 122 1.16 15.54 -5.01
C PHE A 122 2.17 14.42 -4.70
N GLY A 123 1.74 13.16 -4.77
CA GLY A 123 2.59 12.00 -4.56
C GLY A 123 3.71 11.91 -5.59
N LEU A 124 3.39 12.07 -6.88
CA LEU A 124 4.41 12.14 -7.94
C LEU A 124 5.29 13.38 -7.81
N GLY A 125 4.74 14.53 -7.45
CA GLY A 125 5.51 15.76 -7.27
C GLY A 125 6.57 15.62 -6.18
N ILE A 126 6.14 15.28 -4.96
CA ILE A 126 7.04 15.10 -3.81
C ILE A 126 8.00 13.94 -4.06
N GLY A 127 7.48 12.82 -4.58
CA GLY A 127 8.26 11.65 -4.95
C GLY A 127 9.38 11.95 -5.93
N SER A 128 9.07 12.66 -7.02
CA SER A 128 10.05 13.04 -8.04
C SER A 128 11.11 14.00 -7.50
N ILE A 129 10.73 14.94 -6.63
CA ILE A 129 11.68 15.84 -5.96
C ILE A 129 12.67 15.03 -5.11
N LEU A 130 12.17 14.12 -4.27
CA LEU A 130 13.04 13.26 -3.46
C LEU A 130 13.91 12.35 -4.31
N PHE A 131 13.36 11.81 -5.40
CA PHE A 131 14.10 10.99 -6.35
C PHE A 131 15.28 11.75 -6.96
N MET A 132 15.07 13.01 -7.37
CA MET A 132 16.13 13.88 -7.90
C MET A 132 17.19 14.24 -6.85
N LEU A 133 16.81 14.29 -5.57
CA LEU A 133 17.71 14.50 -4.44
C LEU A 133 18.47 13.23 -4.03
N GLY A 134 18.19 12.08 -4.66
CA GLY A 134 18.85 10.80 -4.39
C GLY A 134 18.28 10.03 -3.19
N PHE A 135 17.08 10.38 -2.73
CA PHE A 135 16.37 9.67 -1.64
C PHE A 135 15.47 8.57 -2.15
#